data_AF-A0A0G3BMK0-F1
#
_entry.id   AF-A0A0G3BMK0-F1
#
_cell.length_a   1.000
_cell.length_b   1.000
_cell.length_c   1.000
_cell.angle_alpha   90.00
_cell.angle_beta   90.00
_cell.angle_gamma   90.00
#
_symmetry.space_group_name_H-M   'P 1'
#
loop_
_entity.id
_entity.type
_entity.pdbx_description
1 polymer ?
#
loop_
_entity_poly.entity_id
_entity_poly.type
_entity_poly.pdbx_seq_one_letter_code
_entity_poly.pdbx_strand_id
1 'polypeptide(L)' 'MHAPVSNPGVTEAWFAIRGANLNLDDDGRVDSVWDARYIHDTYQALCEQQGVARPNVIRR' A
#
# COMPACT_ATOMS: atom_id res chain seq x y z
N MET A 1 4.74 7.22 -7.88
CA MET A 1 6.06 6.55 -7.79
C MET A 1 6.91 7.06 -8.94
N HIS A 2 8.10 7.59 -8.67
CA HIS A 2 8.97 8.05 -9.75
C HIS A 2 9.69 6.83 -10.35
N ALA A 3 9.46 6.59 -11.65
CA ALA A 3 10.23 5.60 -12.41
C ALA A 3 11.27 6.36 -13.26
N PRO A 4 12.47 5.80 -13.46
CA PRO A 4 13.43 6.36 -14.41
C PRO A 4 12.82 6.44 -15.80
N VAL A 5 13.11 7.53 -16.54
CA VAL A 5 12.62 7.76 -17.92
C VAL A 5 13.02 6.62 -18.87
N SER A 6 14.11 5.93 -18.56
CA SER A 6 14.63 4.79 -19.32
C SER A 6 13.91 3.46 -19.05
N ASN A 7 12.90 3.40 -18.18
CA ASN A 7 12.12 2.18 -17.95
C ASN A 7 10.88 2.14 -18.88
N PRO A 8 10.91 1.42 -20.02
CA PRO A 8 9.76 1.33 -20.93
C PRO A 8 8.68 0.36 -20.44
N GLY A 9 8.92 -0.38 -19.36
CA GLY A 9 8.07 -1.46 -18.88
C GLY A 9 7.35 -1.15 -17.57
N VAL A 10 6.62 -2.15 -17.07
CA VAL A 10 6.01 -2.10 -15.74
C VAL A 10 7.11 -1.96 -14.70
N THR A 11 6.96 -1.01 -13.78
CA THR A 11 7.88 -0.90 -12.65
C THR A 11 7.52 -1.97 -11.63
N GLU A 12 8.33 -3.01 -11.55
CA GLU A 12 8.27 -4.01 -10.49
C GLU A 12 9.27 -3.65 -9.38
N ALA A 13 8.78 -3.56 -8.15
CA ALA A 13 9.60 -3.21 -7.00
C ALA A 13 9.18 -4.03 -5.78
N TRP A 14 10.15 -4.36 -4.96
CA TRP A 14 9.93 -5.00 -3.66
C TRP A 14 10.21 -4.00 -2.55
N PHE A 15 9.29 -3.91 -1.59
CA PHE A 15 9.41 -3.00 -0.45
C PHE A 15 9.27 -3.79 0.86
N ALA A 16 10.12 -3.47 1.83
CA ALA A 16 9.89 -3.74 3.24
C ALA A 16 9.74 -2.41 3.96
N ILE A 17 8.52 -2.11 4.41
CA ILE A 17 8.18 -0.84 5.07
C ILE A 17 8.11 -1.07 6.58
N ARG A 18 8.69 -0.14 7.34
CA ARG A 18 8.57 -0.10 8.81
C ARG A 18 7.91 1.20 9.23
N GLY A 19 6.91 1.11 10.10
CA GLY A 19 6.15 2.26 10.59
C GLY A 19 4.95 2.59 9.71
N ALA A 20 4.72 3.88 9.46
CA ALA A 20 3.61 4.38 8.67
C ALA A 20 4.11 5.29 7.54
N ASN A 21 3.43 5.27 6.40
CA ASN A 21 3.56 6.29 5.38
C ASN A 21 2.73 7.51 5.80
N LEU A 22 3.38 8.69 5.83
CA LEU A 22 2.69 9.97 5.88
C LEU A 22 2.60 10.48 4.45
N ASN A 23 1.41 10.45 3.88
CA ASN A 23 1.15 11.02 2.56
C ASN A 23 0.87 12.51 2.75
N LEU A 24 1.52 13.34 1.94
CA LEU A 24 1.48 14.79 2.07
C LEU A 24 0.69 15.42 0.93
N ASP A 25 0.00 16.52 1.21
CA ASP A 25 -0.58 17.40 0.21
C ASP A 25 0.48 18.31 -0.46
N ASP A 26 0.05 19.16 -1.39
CA ASP A 26 0.93 20.08 -2.13
C ASP A 26 1.61 21.13 -1.22
N ASP A 27 1.04 21.42 -0.05
CA ASP A 27 1.62 22.30 0.96
C ASP A 27 2.57 21.55 1.93
N GLY A 28 2.75 20.25 1.74
CA GLY A 28 3.56 19.38 2.60
C GLY A 28 2.90 19.02 3.93
N ARG A 29 1.60 19.26 4.11
CA ARG A 29 0.85 18.84 5.30
C ARG A 29 0.41 17.39 5.15
N VAL A 30 0.26 16.69 6.27
CA VAL A 30 -0.22 15.31 6.26
C VAL A 30 -1.68 15.27 5.80
N ASP A 31 -1.91 14.64 4.65
CA ASP A 31 -3.23 14.38 4.08
C ASP A 31 -3.77 13.01 4.56
N SER A 32 -2.91 11.99 4.60
CA SER A 32 -3.29 10.67 5.12
C SER A 32 -2.13 9.91 5.74
N VAL A 33 -2.47 8.94 6.61
CA VAL A 33 -1.52 8.07 7.30
C VAL A 33 -1.83 6.61 6.98
N TRP A 34 -0.90 5.91 6.35
CA TRP A 34 -1.06 4.50 6.00
C TRP A 34 -0.08 3.65 6.83
N ASP A 35 -0.59 3.00 7.87
CA ASP A 35 0.15 2.06 8.70
C ASP A 35 -0.13 0.60 8.30
N ALA A 36 0.53 -0.35 8.97
CA ALA A 36 0.35 -1.77 8.71
C ALA A 36 -1.10 -2.26 8.90
N ARG A 37 -1.87 -1.64 9.82
CA ARG A 37 -3.25 -2.04 10.10
C ARG A 37 -4.19 -1.51 9.02
N TYR A 38 -4.03 -0.26 8.60
CA TYR A 38 -4.78 0.30 7.48
C TYR A 38 -4.60 -0.56 6.22
N ILE A 39 -3.36 -0.88 5.85
CA ILE A 39 -3.06 -1.70 4.67
C ILE A 39 -3.65 -3.11 4.80
N HIS A 40 -3.55 -3.73 5.98
CA HIS A 40 -4.13 -5.04 6.23
C HIS A 40 -5.66 -5.03 6.06
N ASP A 41 -6.35 -4.07 6.67
CA ASP A 41 -7.81 -4.00 6.63
C ASP A 41 -8.30 -3.64 5.22
N THR A 42 -7.60 -2.76 4.49
CA THR A 42 -7.86 -2.49 3.06
C THR A 42 -7.70 -3.75 2.21
N TYR A 43 -6.63 -4.52 2.39
CA TYR A 43 -6.43 -5.76 1.65
C TYR A 43 -7.57 -6.76 1.86
N GLN A 44 -8.02 -6.95 3.11
CA GLN A 44 -9.15 -7.82 3.41
C GLN A 44 -10.44 -7.35 2.75
N ALA A 45 -10.74 -6.05 2.80
CA ALA A 45 -11.92 -5.48 2.16
C ALA A 45 -11.91 -5.69 0.63
N LEU A 46 -10.75 -5.53 -0.01
CA LEU A 46 -10.60 -5.78 -1.45
C LEU A 46 -10.76 -7.27 -1.79
N CYS A 47 -10.25 -8.18 -0.97
CA CYS A 47 -10.47 -9.62 -1.14
C CYS A 47 -11.97 -9.97 -1.12
N GLU A 48 -12.72 -9.41 -0.17
CA GLU A 48 -14.16 -9.63 -0.06
C GLU A 48 -14.92 -9.09 -1.27
N GLN A 49 -14.58 -7.89 -1.74
CA GLN A 49 -15.17 -7.29 -2.93
C GLN A 49 -14.93 -8.13 -4.19
N GLN A 50 -13.78 -8.80 -4.27
CA GLN A 50 -13.45 -9.70 -5.38
C GLN A 50 -13.99 -11.12 -5.20
N GLY A 51 -14.67 -11.41 -4.08
CA GLY A 51 -15.20 -12.74 -3.77
C GLY A 51 -14.12 -13.81 -3.52
N VAL A 52 -12.89 -13.41 -3.22
CA VAL A 52 -11.80 -14.33 -2.90
C VAL A 52 -11.73 -14.57 -1.39
N ALA A 53 -11.29 -15.77 -1.00
CA ALA A 53 -11.14 -16.11 0.41
C ALA A 53 -10.12 -15.21 1.10
N ARG A 54 -10.40 -14.82 2.35
CA ARG A 54 -9.45 -14.06 3.18
C ARG A 54 -8.17 -14.89 3.40
N PRO A 55 -6.98 -14.34 3.11
CA PRO A 55 -5.73 -15.08 3.31
C PRO A 55 -5.39 -15.30 4.78
N ASN A 56 -4.92 -16.51 5.11
CA ASN A 56 -4.56 -16.93 6.47
C ASN A 56 -3.05 -16.81 6.73
N VAL A 57 -2.46 -15.66 6.39
CA VAL A 57 -0.99 -15.43 6.48
C VAL A 57 -0.60 -14.44 7.58
N ILE A 58 -1.53 -13.58 8.02
CA ILE A 58 -1.37 -12.68 9.16
C ILE A 58 -2.53 -12.96 10.11
N ARG A 59 -2.21 -13.52 11.27
CA ARG A 59 -3.19 -13.76 12.35
C ARG A 59 -3.02 -12.64 13.37
N ARG A 60 -4.13 -12.00 13.73
CA ARG A 60 -4.17 -11.02 14.83
C ARG A 60 -3.83 -11.69 16.16
#